data_AF-A0A2U8X313-F1
#
_entry.id   AF-A0A2U8X313-F1
#
_cell.length_a   1.000
_cell.length_b   1.000
_cell.length_c   1.000
_cell.angle_alpha   90.00
_cell.angle_beta   90.00
_cell.angle_gamma   90.00
#
_symmetry.space_group_name_H-M   'P 1'
#
loop_
_entity.id
_entity.type
_entity.pdbx_description
1 polymer ?
#
loop_
_entity_poly.entity_id
_entity_poly.type
_entity_poly.pdbx_seq_one_letter_code
_entity_poly.pdbx_strand_id
1 'polypeptide(L)'
;MKELKIKAGPFDLVGRLELEKAPQTCAAFLKALPFVSEVIHVRWSGEGVWMPLGDLDFGVGYENHTSYPAPGQMILYPGGISETEILLAYGGVHFASKVGQLAGNHFLTITTGIEHVYDLGRMTLLKGAQPIRFEAM
;
A
#
# COMPACT_ATOMS: atom_id res chain seq x y z
N MET A 1 -11.00 2.07 16.61
CA MET A 1 -10.17 2.17 15.39
C MET A 1 -8.78 1.65 15.72
N LYS A 2 -8.14 0.92 14.81
CA LYS A 2 -6.76 0.45 14.99
C LYS A 2 -5.87 1.18 13.98
N GLU A 3 -4.85 1.84 14.49
CA GLU A 3 -3.91 2.65 13.72
C GLU A 3 -2.51 2.04 13.79
N LEU A 4 -1.71 2.32 12.76
CA LEU A 4 -0.33 1.88 12.63
C LEU A 4 0.59 3.10 12.49
N LYS A 5 1.76 3.05 13.11
CA LYS A 5 2.85 3.98 12.82
C LYS A 5 3.53 3.53 11.55
N ILE A 6 3.81 4.46 10.66
CA ILE A 6 4.45 4.17 9.38
C ILE A 6 5.62 5.13 9.22
N LYS A 7 6.82 4.58 9.09
CA LYS A 7 8.01 5.35 8.71
C LYS A 7 8.31 5.06 7.25
N ALA A 8 8.21 6.07 6.39
CA ALA A 8 8.43 5.93 4.94
C ALA A 8 9.45 6.98 4.46
N GLY A 9 10.66 6.53 4.11
CA GLY A 9 11.79 7.42 3.87
C GLY A 9 12.03 8.35 5.08
N PRO A 10 12.07 9.68 4.90
CA PRO A 10 12.23 10.64 5.98
C PRO A 10 10.92 11.00 6.70
N PHE A 11 9.78 10.45 6.27
CA PHE A 11 8.46 10.86 6.75
C PHE A 11 7.90 9.90 7.81
N ASP A 12 7.27 10.45 8.83
CA ASP A 12 6.50 9.72 9.82
C ASP A 12 5.01 9.95 9.56
N LEU A 13 4.26 8.86 9.38
CA LEU A 13 2.85 8.85 9.03
C LEU A 13 2.06 7.98 10.02
N VAL A 14 0.75 8.18 10.05
CA VAL A 14 -0.19 7.28 10.75
C VAL A 14 -1.23 6.77 9.78
N GLY A 15 -1.47 5.47 9.81
CA GLY A 15 -2.44 4.78 8.96
C GLY A 15 -3.57 4.15 9.77
N ARG A 16 -4.82 4.45 9.44
CA ARG A 16 -6.01 3.79 9.99
C ARG A 16 -6.37 2.56 9.16
N LEU A 17 -6.54 1.43 9.82
CA LEU A 17 -7.03 0.19 9.20
C LEU A 17 -8.54 0.25 8.93
N GLU A 18 -8.94 -0.25 7.76
CA GLU A 18 -10.34 -0.37 7.32
C GLU A 18 -10.99 -1.65 7.88
N LEU A 19 -10.98 -1.81 9.21
CA LEU A 19 -11.37 -3.06 9.90
C LEU A 19 -12.79 -3.54 9.61
N GLU A 20 -13.71 -2.63 9.29
CA GLU A 20 -15.11 -2.97 8.99
C GLU A 20 -15.29 -3.43 7.54
N LYS A 21 -14.51 -2.87 6.61
CA LYS A 21 -14.64 -3.13 5.16
C LYS A 21 -13.71 -4.22 4.68
N ALA A 22 -12.52 -4.31 5.27
CA ALA A 22 -11.47 -5.26 4.92
C ALA A 22 -10.93 -6.03 6.16
N PRO A 23 -11.81 -6.68 6.97
CA PRO A 23 -11.39 -7.32 8.21
C PRO A 23 -10.33 -8.41 8.02
N GLN A 24 -10.44 -9.23 6.97
CA GLN A 24 -9.51 -10.34 6.74
C GLN A 24 -8.15 -9.81 6.28
N THR A 25 -8.17 -8.86 5.34
CA THR A 25 -6.95 -8.20 4.84
C THR A 25 -6.20 -7.48 5.96
N CYS A 26 -6.92 -6.74 6.80
CA CYS A 26 -6.34 -6.07 7.96
C CYS A 26 -5.74 -7.08 8.95
N ALA A 27 -6.44 -8.17 9.26
CA ALA A 27 -5.96 -9.19 10.17
C ALA A 27 -4.70 -9.90 9.65
N ALA A 28 -4.64 -10.17 8.34
CA ALA A 28 -3.47 -10.76 7.70
C ALA A 28 -2.26 -9.81 7.78
N PHE A 29 -2.44 -8.53 7.44
CA PHE A 29 -1.36 -7.54 7.51
C PHE A 29 -0.87 -7.33 8.95
N LEU A 30 -1.76 -7.31 9.93
CA LEU A 30 -1.41 -7.18 11.35
C LEU A 30 -0.53 -8.33 11.86
N LYS A 31 -0.71 -9.55 11.36
CA LYS A 31 0.13 -10.71 11.70
C LYS A 31 1.56 -10.58 11.15
N ALA A 32 1.75 -9.79 10.10
CA ALA A 32 3.04 -9.54 9.49
C ALA A 32 3.82 -8.39 10.16
N LEU A 33 3.28 -7.78 11.23
CA LEU A 33 3.96 -6.70 11.94
C LEU A 33 5.09 -7.22 12.87
N PRO A 34 6.21 -6.48 13.00
CA PRO A 34 6.54 -5.27 12.25
C PRO A 34 6.83 -5.60 10.78
N PHE A 35 6.19 -4.87 9.87
CA PHE A 35 6.37 -5.08 8.45
C PHE A 35 7.43 -4.12 7.94
N VAL A 36 8.54 -4.66 7.41
CA VAL A 36 9.68 -3.89 6.90
C VAL A 36 9.87 -4.23 5.44
N SER A 37 9.97 -3.21 4.59
CA SER A 37 10.14 -3.37 3.15
C SER A 37 10.77 -2.11 2.55
N GLU A 38 10.80 -2.05 1.23
CA GLU A 38 11.11 -0.85 0.46
C GLU A 38 9.94 -0.57 -0.49
N VAL A 39 9.57 0.71 -0.60
CA VAL A 39 8.66 1.16 -1.67
C VAL A 39 9.48 1.58 -2.88
N ILE A 40 9.03 1.14 -4.05
CA ILE A 40 9.53 1.61 -5.35
C ILE A 40 8.39 2.27 -6.12
N HIS A 41 8.71 3.06 -7.14
CA HIS A 41 7.67 3.69 -7.94
C HIS A 41 6.99 2.67 -8.87
N VAL A 42 5.67 2.76 -9.02
CA VAL A 42 4.92 1.87 -9.92
C VAL A 42 5.30 2.12 -11.38
N ARG A 43 5.17 1.09 -12.21
CA ARG A 43 5.45 1.17 -13.66
C ARG A 43 4.20 1.46 -14.50
N TRP A 44 3.05 0.96 -14.07
CA TRP A 44 1.82 0.95 -14.87
C TRP A 44 0.72 1.84 -14.29
N SER A 45 0.69 2.02 -12.96
CA SER A 45 -0.50 2.46 -12.24
C SER A 45 -0.64 3.97 -12.04
N GLY A 46 0.25 4.80 -12.58
CA GLY A 46 0.24 6.26 -12.38
C GLY A 46 0.97 6.70 -11.12
N GLU A 47 0.34 7.57 -10.32
CA GLU A 47 0.92 8.18 -9.12
C GLU A 47 0.82 7.26 -7.88
N GLY A 48 1.50 6.10 -7.98
CA GLY A 48 1.58 5.11 -6.91
C GLY A 48 3.02 4.69 -6.59
N VAL A 49 3.24 4.27 -5.36
CA VAL A 49 4.44 3.51 -4.96
C VAL A 49 4.01 2.16 -4.43
N TRP A 50 4.85 1.14 -4.56
CA TRP A 50 4.50 -0.23 -4.20
C TRP A 50 5.64 -0.98 -3.55
N MET A 51 5.30 -1.94 -2.72
CA MET A 51 6.19 -2.94 -2.14
C MET A 51 6.04 -4.22 -2.96
N PRO A 52 7.06 -4.64 -3.72
CA PRO A 52 7.02 -5.90 -4.46
C PRO A 52 7.24 -7.06 -3.48
N LEU A 53 6.26 -7.96 -3.34
CA LEU A 53 6.30 -9.04 -2.36
C LEU A 53 6.48 -10.43 -3.01
N GLY A 54 6.60 -10.48 -4.34
CA GLY A 54 6.81 -11.72 -5.08
C GLY A 54 5.69 -12.72 -4.83
N ASP A 55 6.06 -13.91 -4.38
CA ASP A 55 5.16 -15.04 -4.12
C ASP A 55 4.60 -15.07 -2.69
N LEU A 56 4.77 -13.99 -1.91
CA LEU A 56 4.21 -13.92 -0.56
C LEU A 56 2.68 -14.04 -0.63
N ASP A 57 2.13 -14.99 0.13
CA ASP A 57 0.69 -15.19 0.26
C ASP A 57 0.20 -14.72 1.64
N PHE A 58 -0.69 -13.73 1.64
CA PHE A 58 -1.35 -13.25 2.87
C PHE A 58 -2.53 -14.13 3.30
N GLY A 59 -2.91 -15.13 2.49
CA GLY A 59 -4.04 -16.02 2.73
C GLY A 59 -5.39 -15.31 2.64
N VAL A 60 -5.50 -14.30 1.78
CA VAL A 60 -6.72 -13.48 1.61
C VAL A 60 -7.14 -13.41 0.15
N GLY A 61 -8.46 -13.43 -0.08
CA GLY A 61 -9.05 -13.14 -1.40
C GLY A 61 -9.38 -11.65 -1.55
N TYR A 62 -10.18 -11.31 -2.58
CA TYR A 62 -10.63 -9.93 -2.77
C TYR A 62 -11.63 -9.48 -1.70
N GLU A 63 -11.41 -8.30 -1.15
CA GLU A 63 -12.17 -7.72 -0.04
C GLU A 63 -12.02 -6.19 -0.08
N ASN A 64 -13.12 -5.43 -0.15
CA ASN A 64 -13.07 -3.95 -0.33
C ASN A 64 -12.13 -3.52 -1.47
N HIS A 65 -12.18 -4.22 -2.60
CA HIS A 65 -11.22 -4.03 -3.68
C HIS A 65 -11.55 -2.82 -4.55
N THR A 66 -10.52 -2.15 -5.05
CA THR A 66 -10.63 -1.04 -6.00
C THR A 66 -9.45 -1.06 -6.97
N SER A 67 -9.69 -0.55 -8.17
CA SER A 67 -8.61 -0.20 -9.12
C SER A 67 -8.22 1.28 -9.04
N TYR A 68 -8.94 2.08 -8.24
CA TYR A 68 -8.79 3.53 -8.18
C TYR A 68 -8.64 3.99 -6.72
N PRO A 69 -7.57 3.58 -6.00
CA PRO A 69 -7.31 4.08 -4.67
C PRO A 69 -7.11 5.61 -4.70
N ALA A 70 -7.74 6.31 -3.77
CA ALA A 70 -7.55 7.75 -3.59
C ALA A 70 -6.18 8.05 -2.93
N PRO A 71 -5.65 9.28 -3.06
CA PRO A 71 -4.41 9.67 -2.40
C PRO A 71 -4.44 9.36 -0.89
N GLY A 72 -3.37 8.73 -0.38
CA GLY A 72 -3.25 8.26 1.00
C GLY A 72 -3.90 6.90 1.27
N GLN A 73 -4.58 6.28 0.31
CA GLN A 73 -5.09 4.92 0.45
C GLN A 73 -4.03 3.88 0.07
N MET A 74 -4.02 2.79 0.83
CA MET A 74 -3.20 1.62 0.55
C MET A 74 -4.05 0.41 0.20
N ILE A 75 -3.67 -0.27 -0.88
CA ILE A 75 -4.31 -1.51 -1.33
C ILE A 75 -3.34 -2.69 -1.20
N LEU A 76 -3.88 -3.87 -0.88
CA LEU A 76 -3.16 -5.14 -0.92
C LEU A 76 -3.72 -5.97 -2.08
N TYR A 77 -2.89 -6.28 -3.06
CA TYR A 77 -3.21 -7.22 -4.12
C TYR A 77 -2.72 -8.61 -3.73
N PRO A 78 -3.61 -9.61 -3.57
CA PRO A 78 -3.23 -10.94 -3.08
C PRO A 78 -2.49 -11.82 -4.12
N GLY A 79 -2.16 -11.28 -5.28
CA GLY A 79 -1.49 -12.00 -6.35
C GLY A 79 -2.44 -12.76 -7.29
N GLY A 80 -1.88 -13.72 -8.03
CA GLY A 80 -2.60 -14.63 -8.92
C GLY A 80 -2.36 -14.38 -10.41
N ILE A 81 -2.50 -13.13 -10.87
CA ILE A 81 -2.20 -12.75 -12.26
C ILE A 81 -0.85 -12.02 -12.34
N SER A 82 -0.58 -11.16 -11.36
CA SER A 82 0.70 -10.51 -11.12
C SER A 82 1.24 -10.94 -9.75
N GLU A 83 2.46 -10.54 -9.42
CA GLU A 83 3.03 -10.74 -8.10
C GLU A 83 2.20 -10.04 -7.01
N THR A 84 2.26 -10.56 -5.78
CA THR A 84 1.63 -9.94 -4.62
C THR A 84 2.25 -8.58 -4.38
N GLU A 85 1.42 -7.58 -4.11
CA GLU A 85 1.89 -6.24 -3.81
C GLU A 85 1.03 -5.47 -2.82
N ILE A 86 1.68 -4.54 -2.13
CA ILE A 86 1.00 -3.46 -1.43
C ILE A 86 1.32 -2.17 -2.17
N LEU A 87 0.29 -1.39 -2.51
CA LEU A 87 0.42 -0.12 -3.22
C LEU A 87 -0.13 1.01 -2.36
N LEU A 88 0.62 2.11 -2.25
CA LEU A 88 0.18 3.40 -1.70
C LEU A 88 -0.04 4.38 -2.84
N ALA A 89 -1.25 4.91 -2.95
CA ALA A 89 -1.56 5.99 -3.87
C ALA A 89 -1.09 7.33 -3.31
N TYR A 90 -0.29 8.07 -4.07
CA TYR A 90 0.11 9.44 -3.72
C TYR A 90 -0.55 10.51 -4.60
N GLY A 91 -1.29 10.09 -5.63
CA GLY A 91 -2.03 10.94 -6.55
C GLY A 91 -3.06 10.10 -7.32
N GLY A 92 -3.27 10.42 -8.60
CA GLY A 92 -4.15 9.65 -9.48
C GLY A 92 -3.60 8.26 -9.81
N VAL A 93 -4.30 7.21 -9.38
CA VAL A 93 -3.95 5.82 -9.64
C VAL A 93 -5.02 5.09 -10.45
N HIS A 94 -4.58 4.32 -11.44
CA HIS A 94 -5.36 3.28 -12.09
C HIS A 94 -4.58 1.96 -11.99
N PHE A 95 -4.90 1.16 -10.98
CA PHE A 95 -4.13 -0.02 -10.62
C PHE A 95 -4.13 -1.06 -11.75
N ALA A 96 -2.94 -1.35 -12.27
CA ALA A 96 -2.75 -2.19 -13.45
C ALA A 96 -1.37 -2.87 -13.45
N SER A 97 -1.21 -3.85 -14.33
CA SER A 97 0.07 -4.48 -14.66
C SER A 97 0.23 -4.64 -16.18
N LYS A 98 1.27 -5.35 -16.62
CA LYS A 98 1.49 -5.68 -18.04
C LYS A 98 0.31 -6.41 -18.69
N VAL A 99 -0.56 -7.05 -17.90
CA VAL A 99 -1.73 -7.81 -18.39
C VAL A 99 -3.02 -6.99 -18.44
N GLY A 100 -2.99 -5.73 -17.98
CA GLY A 100 -4.17 -4.87 -17.88
C GLY A 100 -4.56 -4.52 -16.44
N GLN A 101 -5.81 -4.12 -16.26
CA GLN A 101 -6.35 -3.63 -14.99
C GLN A 101 -6.35 -4.73 -13.92
N LEU A 102 -5.97 -4.34 -12.70
CA LEU A 102 -6.03 -5.17 -11.49
C LEU A 102 -6.90 -4.47 -10.44
N ALA A 103 -7.27 -5.18 -9.38
CA ALA A 103 -7.94 -4.59 -8.22
C ALA A 103 -7.23 -5.05 -6.95
N GLY A 104 -7.01 -4.16 -5.99
CA GLY A 104 -6.41 -4.50 -4.70
C GLY A 104 -7.33 -4.11 -3.57
N ASN A 105 -7.23 -4.81 -2.45
CA ASN A 105 -8.05 -4.63 -1.26
C ASN A 105 -7.64 -3.35 -0.54
N HIS A 106 -8.50 -2.32 -0.53
CA HIS A 106 -8.25 -1.12 0.27
C HIS A 106 -8.37 -1.48 1.76
N PHE A 107 -7.24 -1.47 2.47
CA PHE A 107 -7.17 -1.95 3.85
C PHE A 107 -6.63 -0.91 4.83
N LEU A 108 -5.95 0.13 4.35
CA LEU A 108 -5.38 1.18 5.19
C LEU A 108 -5.51 2.55 4.52
N THR A 109 -5.76 3.57 5.33
CA THR A 109 -5.83 4.97 4.90
C THR A 109 -4.89 5.82 5.78
N ILE A 110 -3.99 6.58 5.18
CA ILE A 110 -3.14 7.55 5.90
C ILE A 110 -4.03 8.67 6.47
N THR A 111 -3.97 8.88 7.79
CA THR A 111 -4.76 9.87 8.53
C THR A 111 -3.92 11.01 9.11
N THR A 112 -2.61 10.79 9.30
CA THR A 112 -1.65 11.81 9.76
C THR A 112 -0.43 11.81 8.86
N GLY A 113 0.08 13.00 8.52
CA GLY A 113 1.20 13.17 7.58
C GLY A 113 0.81 13.01 6.11
N ILE A 114 -0.49 13.12 5.78
CA ILE A 114 -0.99 12.93 4.41
C ILE A 114 -0.36 13.92 3.41
N GLU A 115 -0.01 15.12 3.87
CA GLU A 115 0.71 16.15 3.12
C GLU A 115 2.07 15.68 2.61
N HIS A 116 2.69 14.70 3.28
CA HIS A 116 3.99 14.14 2.89
C HIS A 116 3.88 13.02 1.86
N VAL A 117 2.69 12.47 1.63
CA VAL A 117 2.50 11.31 0.74
C VAL A 117 2.90 11.65 -0.70
N TYR A 118 2.57 12.87 -1.16
CA TYR A 118 2.98 13.35 -2.49
C TYR A 118 4.50 13.46 -2.63
N ASP A 119 5.17 14.00 -1.62
CA ASP A 119 6.62 14.15 -1.60
C ASP A 119 7.33 12.79 -1.54
N LEU A 120 6.82 11.83 -0.77
CA LEU A 120 7.30 10.44 -0.75
C LEU A 120 7.22 9.82 -2.15
N GLY A 121 6.08 9.97 -2.83
CA GLY A 121 5.89 9.46 -4.20
C GLY A 121 6.90 10.03 -5.18
N ARG A 122 7.04 11.36 -5.23
CA ARG A 122 8.01 12.05 -6.09
C ARG A 122 9.45 11.70 -5.76
N MET A 123 9.78 11.60 -4.47
CA MET A 123 11.11 11.20 -4.02
C MET A 123 11.43 9.79 -4.52
N THR A 124 10.48 8.86 -4.39
CA THR A 124 10.65 7.48 -4.86
C THR A 124 10.80 7.42 -6.38
N LEU A 125 10.03 8.23 -7.11
CA LEU A 125 10.14 8.35 -8.57
C LEU A 125 11.53 8.82 -9.02
N LEU A 126 12.04 9.88 -8.39
CA LEU A 126 13.26 10.56 -8.86
C LEU A 126 14.55 9.98 -8.25
N LYS A 127 14.47 9.40 -7.05
CA LYS A 127 15.63 8.94 -6.28
C LYS A 127 15.66 7.44 -6.05
N GLY A 128 14.66 6.70 -6.54
CA GLY A 128 14.58 5.24 -6.40
C GLY A 128 13.99 4.80 -5.06
N ALA A 129 14.22 3.53 -4.72
CA ALA A 129 13.61 2.85 -3.59
C ALA A 129 13.74 3.62 -2.27
N GLN A 130 12.68 3.64 -1.46
CA GLN A 130 12.66 4.27 -0.13
C GLN A 130 12.31 3.22 0.92
N PRO A 131 12.98 3.19 2.08
CA PRO A 131 12.65 2.26 3.14
C PRO A 131 11.26 2.56 3.69
N ILE A 132 10.51 1.51 4.04
CA ILE A 132 9.24 1.64 4.75
C ILE A 132 9.11 0.64 5.88
N ARG A 133 8.55 1.08 7.00
CA ARG A 133 8.31 0.26 8.18
C ARG A 133 6.95 0.56 8.77
N PHE A 134 6.20 -0.48 9.10
CA PHE A 134 4.91 -0.42 9.78
C PHE A 134 5.03 -1.06 11.16
N GLU A 135 4.47 -0.39 12.16
CA GLU A 135 4.45 -0.85 13.55
C GLU A 135 3.08 -0.63 14.17
N ALA A 136 2.73 -1.50 15.13
CA ALA A 136 1.56 -1.29 15.96
C ALA A 136 1.74 -0.01 16.80
N MET A 137 0.66 0.75 16.97
CA MET A 137 0.60 1.86 17.92
C MET A 137 0.44 1.39 19.35
#